data_AF-A0A3C1VF14-F1
#
_entry.id   AF-A0A3C1VF14-F1
#
_cell.length_a   1.000
_cell.length_b   1.000
_cell.length_c   1.000
_cell.angle_alpha   90.00
_cell.angle_beta   90.00
_cell.angle_gamma   90.00
#
_symmetry.space_group_name_H-M   'P 1'
#
loop_
_entity.id
_entity.type
_entity.pdbx_description
1 polymer ?
#
loop_
_entity_poly.entity_id
_entity_poly.type
_entity_poly.pdbx_seq_one_letter_code
_entity_poly.pdbx_strand_id
1 'polypeptide(L)'
;MRFPFALTKKIASHIIRHKLRKTPKFAMVLQLEPLHTCNLTCTGCGRIREYSTSLKDMVPLEQCLQAAIECDAPMVSICGGEPLIYPKIEELINGLLDQGRVLYICTNGMFMRKKMRDYLAVVYSPKIEPKLQKLLDGKLISEKEAETIRKSDDAAKKKIVIRPTKWMYWNVHVDGLEFTHDLIVEREGVFKECIEAIKMAKIIGYQVATNTTVYKETDVQEIEDMFKYLSSLEVDGHTISPGYDYDAAKKDMVKRLGRDPKGFFLTRDMTRQKFAKIQEWGKAFTIFGTPVYQEFLAGKRELTCTAWAIPTFNVKGWKAPCYLMTDGHYPGYQEMLSKVQWEKYGVVNGVARDPRCEHCMVHCGYDPSGALGTNYQSGDNWKNIKYNFGAKPKPFPASPELEKRAYNGVTIGKGHLAEAKAIINSPAAGARGAFTRKEEDHQHQEAHVGSHCGTGDTSERDELLEKIKDAKKAEA
;
A
#
# COMPACT_ATOMS: atom_id res chain seq x y z
N MET A 1 -15.34 18.12 13.19
CA MET A 1 -14.85 18.43 11.84
C MET A 1 -14.33 17.15 11.20
N ARG A 2 -14.48 16.96 9.90
CA ARG A 2 -14.03 15.75 9.20
C ARG A 2 -12.51 15.59 9.22
N PHE A 3 -11.78 16.67 8.97
CA PHE A 3 -10.33 16.71 9.06
C PHE A 3 -9.87 17.66 10.17
N PRO A 4 -8.67 17.47 10.74
CA PRO A 4 -8.13 18.43 11.71
C PRO A 4 -7.91 19.80 11.05
N PHE A 5 -8.48 20.85 11.65
CA PHE A 5 -8.42 22.23 11.13
C PHE A 5 -6.99 22.69 10.79
N ALA A 6 -6.01 22.35 11.64
CA ALA A 6 -4.62 22.73 11.44
C ALA A 6 -4.03 22.17 10.13
N LEU A 7 -4.40 20.94 9.76
CA LEU A 7 -3.95 20.31 8.51
C LEU A 7 -4.59 21.00 7.31
N THR A 8 -5.93 21.15 7.34
CA THR A 8 -6.67 21.84 6.28
C THR A 8 -6.17 23.27 6.06
N LYS A 9 -5.92 24.02 7.14
CA LYS A 9 -5.36 25.38 7.05
C LYS A 9 -3.98 25.39 6.41
N LYS A 10 -3.10 24.45 6.76
CA LYS A 10 -1.74 24.37 6.20
C LYS A 10 -1.78 24.13 4.68
N ILE A 11 -2.55 23.14 4.23
CA ILE A 11 -2.70 22.81 2.81
C ILE A 11 -3.34 23.99 2.05
N ALA A 12 -4.44 24.56 2.55
CA ALA A 12 -5.11 25.69 1.92
C ALA A 12 -4.19 26.92 1.81
N SER A 13 -3.45 27.25 2.86
CA SER A 13 -2.51 28.38 2.86
C SER A 13 -1.39 28.18 1.83
N HIS A 14 -0.89 26.95 1.70
CA HIS A 14 0.11 26.59 0.69
C HIS A 14 -0.43 26.82 -0.74
N ILE A 15 -1.62 26.32 -1.05
CA ILE A 15 -2.27 26.52 -2.36
C ILE A 15 -2.49 28.00 -2.64
N ILE A 16 -3.07 28.75 -1.69
CA ILE A 16 -3.36 30.19 -1.85
C ILE A 16 -2.07 30.96 -2.13
N ARG A 17 -1.01 30.70 -1.36
CA ARG A 17 0.30 31.34 -1.54
C ARG A 17 0.84 31.15 -2.96
N HIS A 18 0.80 29.93 -3.50
CA HIS A 18 1.29 29.66 -4.87
C HIS A 18 0.37 30.20 -5.95
N LYS A 19 -0.96 30.19 -5.75
CA LYS A 19 -1.93 30.83 -6.66
C LYS A 19 -1.70 32.34 -6.75
N LEU A 20 -1.50 33.01 -5.61
CA LEU A 20 -1.20 34.45 -5.56
C LEU A 20 0.14 34.78 -6.24
N ARG A 21 1.15 33.92 -6.08
CA ARG A 21 2.45 34.04 -6.74
C ARG A 21 2.45 33.60 -8.20
N LYS A 22 1.32 33.10 -8.72
CA LYS A 22 1.20 32.51 -10.07
C LYS A 22 2.28 31.46 -10.36
N THR A 23 2.65 30.67 -9.35
CA THR A 23 3.63 29.60 -9.53
C THR A 23 3.02 28.52 -10.44
N PRO A 24 3.62 28.21 -11.60
CA PRO A 24 2.99 27.34 -12.60
C PRO A 24 2.90 25.88 -12.13
N LYS A 25 3.92 25.39 -11.43
CA LYS A 25 4.00 24.02 -10.88
C LYS A 25 4.63 24.06 -9.50
N PHE A 26 4.04 23.38 -8.54
CA PHE A 26 4.52 23.31 -7.15
C PHE A 26 4.04 22.02 -6.48
N ALA A 27 4.81 21.51 -5.51
CA ALA A 27 4.52 20.26 -4.85
C ALA A 27 3.43 20.41 -3.77
N MET A 28 2.42 19.53 -3.81
CA MET A 28 1.38 19.40 -2.80
C MET A 28 1.72 18.31 -1.78
N VAL A 29 2.32 17.20 -2.24
CA VAL A 29 2.77 16.10 -1.40
C VAL A 29 4.10 15.61 -1.94
N LEU A 30 5.14 15.56 -1.12
CA LEU A 30 6.36 14.84 -1.49
C LEU A 30 6.12 13.35 -1.28
N GLN A 31 6.34 12.54 -2.32
CA GLN A 31 6.44 11.10 -2.18
C GLN A 31 7.90 10.72 -1.98
N LEU A 32 8.25 10.29 -0.77
CA LEU A 32 9.62 10.00 -0.37
C LEU A 32 9.84 8.50 -0.22
N GLU A 33 10.76 7.95 -1.00
CA GLU A 33 11.16 6.54 -0.98
C GLU A 33 12.60 6.43 -0.44
N PRO A 34 12.79 6.39 0.89
CA PRO A 34 14.14 6.31 1.47
C PRO A 34 14.84 4.98 1.16
N LEU A 35 14.09 3.93 0.81
CA LEU A 35 14.59 2.63 0.39
C LEU A 35 13.54 1.89 -0.45
N HIS A 36 13.97 0.84 -1.15
CA HIS A 36 13.09 -0.05 -1.93
C HIS A 36 12.95 -1.46 -1.34
N THR A 37 13.71 -1.80 -0.30
CA THR A 37 13.61 -3.09 0.42
C THR A 37 12.25 -3.24 1.13
N CYS A 38 11.62 -4.40 0.99
CA CYS A 38 10.37 -4.73 1.67
C CYS A 38 10.44 -6.13 2.30
N ASN A 39 9.64 -6.35 3.34
CA ASN A 39 9.46 -7.63 4.02
C ASN A 39 8.30 -8.47 3.44
N LEU A 40 7.63 -7.99 2.40
CA LEU A 40 6.52 -8.66 1.70
C LEU A 40 6.74 -8.61 0.18
N THR A 41 6.05 -9.49 -0.56
CA THR A 41 6.18 -9.67 -2.01
C THR A 41 4.84 -9.53 -2.72
N CYS A 42 4.15 -8.41 -2.48
CA CYS A 42 2.78 -8.23 -2.94
C CYS A 42 2.64 -8.30 -4.48
N THR A 43 1.62 -8.99 -4.98
CA THR A 43 1.40 -9.25 -6.41
C THR A 43 1.34 -7.97 -7.26
N GLY A 44 0.77 -6.88 -6.73
CA GLY A 44 0.64 -5.58 -7.42
C GLY A 44 1.81 -4.59 -7.22
N CYS A 45 2.85 -4.96 -6.45
CA CYS A 45 3.94 -4.04 -6.12
C CYS A 45 5.05 -4.07 -7.19
N GLY A 46 5.27 -2.95 -7.89
CA GLY A 46 6.39 -2.78 -8.82
C GLY A 46 7.72 -2.40 -8.13
N ARG A 47 7.70 -1.87 -6.90
CA ARG A 47 8.83 -1.15 -6.30
C ARG A 47 10.01 -2.02 -5.89
N ILE A 48 9.75 -3.17 -5.26
CA ILE A 48 10.77 -4.17 -4.92
C ILE A 48 11.46 -4.79 -6.15
N ARG A 49 10.94 -4.54 -7.36
CA ARG A 49 11.39 -5.16 -8.61
C ARG A 49 11.98 -4.16 -9.60
N GLU A 50 11.60 -2.88 -9.49
CA GLU A 50 12.15 -1.79 -10.30
C GLU A 50 13.61 -1.46 -9.92
N TYR A 51 14.01 -1.75 -8.69
CA TYR A 51 15.33 -1.42 -8.15
C TYR A 51 15.93 -2.58 -7.35
N SER A 52 17.25 -2.54 -7.16
CA SER A 52 17.96 -3.46 -6.25
C SER A 52 17.36 -3.36 -4.85
N THR A 53 17.00 -4.50 -4.25
CA THR A 53 16.44 -4.58 -2.89
C THR A 53 17.52 -4.65 -1.81
N SER A 54 18.79 -4.45 -2.18
CA SER A 54 19.89 -4.40 -1.25
C SER A 54 19.65 -3.30 -0.22
N LEU A 55 19.75 -3.65 1.06
CA LEU A 55 19.71 -2.67 2.16
C LEU A 55 20.80 -1.60 2.04
N LYS A 56 21.81 -1.78 1.19
CA LYS A 56 22.84 -0.77 0.92
C LYS A 56 22.33 0.39 0.06
N ASP A 57 21.24 0.18 -0.67
CA ASP A 57 20.63 1.18 -1.55
C ASP A 57 19.55 1.94 -0.78
N MET A 58 19.99 2.88 0.05
CA MET A 58 19.11 3.76 0.84
C MET A 58 19.51 5.22 0.69
N VAL A 59 18.53 6.11 0.73
CA VAL A 59 18.76 7.56 0.74
C VAL A 59 19.29 7.96 2.13
N PRO A 60 20.40 8.70 2.22
CA PRO A 60 20.86 9.27 3.49
C PRO A 60 19.80 10.17 4.14
N LEU A 61 19.76 10.22 5.47
CA LEU A 61 18.76 10.96 6.24
C LEU A 61 18.73 12.45 5.82
N GLU A 62 19.90 13.03 5.66
CA GLU A 62 20.12 14.43 5.31
C GLU A 62 19.56 14.74 3.93
N GLN A 63 19.72 13.82 2.97
CA GLN A 63 19.14 13.96 1.63
C GLN A 63 17.62 13.84 1.64
N CYS A 64 17.07 12.92 2.44
CA CYS A 64 15.62 12.82 2.64
C CYS A 64 15.03 14.14 3.17
N LEU A 65 15.66 14.71 4.20
CA LEU A 65 15.24 15.99 4.81
C LEU A 65 15.43 17.15 3.84
N GLN A 66 16.52 17.16 3.07
CA GLN A 66 16.80 18.20 2.08
C GLN A 66 15.82 18.15 0.91
N ALA A 67 15.42 16.98 0.41
CA ALA A 67 14.42 16.85 -0.65
C ALA A 67 13.06 17.44 -0.22
N ALA A 68 12.68 17.25 1.04
CA ALA A 68 11.47 17.87 1.60
C ALA A 68 11.56 19.39 1.68
N ILE A 69 12.74 19.94 2.01
CA ILE A 69 12.99 21.39 1.98
C ILE A 69 12.94 21.91 0.54
N GLU A 70 13.62 21.24 -0.38
CA GLU A 70 13.80 21.67 -1.76
C GLU A 70 12.48 21.82 -2.53
N CYS A 71 11.55 20.85 -2.39
CA CYS A 71 10.26 20.92 -3.07
C CYS A 71 9.19 21.77 -2.35
N ASP A 72 9.45 22.16 -1.10
CA ASP A 72 8.53 22.89 -0.21
C ASP A 72 7.11 22.28 -0.09
N ALA A 73 6.97 20.96 -0.28
CA ALA A 73 5.67 20.31 -0.14
C ALA A 73 5.15 20.43 1.31
N PRO A 74 3.90 20.83 1.57
CA PRO A 74 3.37 20.96 2.93
C PRO A 74 3.18 19.61 3.63
N MET A 75 3.17 18.52 2.85
CA MET A 75 2.94 17.15 3.27
C MET A 75 3.98 16.22 2.66
N VAL A 76 4.36 15.17 3.40
CA VAL A 76 5.27 14.11 2.95
C VAL A 76 4.62 12.75 3.19
N SER A 77 4.58 11.94 2.14
CA SER A 77 4.22 10.52 2.19
C SER A 77 5.50 9.71 2.17
N ILE A 78 5.87 9.11 3.31
CA ILE A 78 7.02 8.21 3.41
C ILE A 78 6.56 6.83 2.97
N CYS A 79 7.14 6.32 1.89
CA CYS A 79 6.74 5.07 1.21
C CYS A 79 7.97 4.38 0.58
N GLY A 80 7.79 3.61 -0.51
CA GLY A 80 8.85 2.88 -1.19
C GLY A 80 8.69 1.37 -1.00
N GLY A 81 9.69 0.73 -0.38
CA GLY A 81 9.55 -0.62 0.16
C GLY A 81 8.68 -0.64 1.42
N GLU A 82 9.18 -1.20 2.53
CA GLU A 82 8.58 -1.01 3.86
C GLU A 82 9.39 0.06 4.61
N PRO A 83 8.86 1.30 4.77
CA PRO A 83 9.61 2.40 5.37
C PRO A 83 10.08 2.14 6.80
N LEU A 84 9.36 1.32 7.56
CA LEU A 84 9.73 1.02 8.95
C LEU A 84 11.00 0.15 9.08
N ILE A 85 11.52 -0.39 7.96
CA ILE A 85 12.83 -1.04 7.89
C ILE A 85 13.97 0.00 7.82
N TYR A 86 13.70 1.23 7.39
CA TYR A 86 14.74 2.25 7.25
C TYR A 86 15.40 2.54 8.61
N PRO A 87 16.73 2.38 8.74
CA PRO A 87 17.40 2.45 10.05
C PRO A 87 17.23 3.78 10.78
N LYS A 88 16.99 4.87 10.03
CA LYS A 88 16.83 6.24 10.54
C LYS A 88 15.39 6.73 10.45
N ILE A 89 14.40 5.82 10.48
CA ILE A 89 12.99 6.18 10.28
C ILE A 89 12.45 7.07 11.41
N GLU A 90 12.86 6.83 12.65
CA GLU A 90 12.54 7.68 13.80
C GLU A 90 13.08 9.11 13.62
N GLU A 91 14.36 9.25 13.27
CA GLU A 91 14.99 10.56 13.01
C GLU A 91 14.39 11.27 11.81
N LEU A 92 14.09 10.55 10.73
CA LEU A 92 13.44 11.10 9.53
C LEU A 92 12.06 11.66 9.86
N ILE A 93 11.23 10.90 10.56
CA ILE A 93 9.88 11.34 10.94
C ILE A 93 9.94 12.57 11.83
N ASN A 94 10.81 12.57 12.86
CA ASN A 94 10.93 13.73 13.74
C ASN A 94 11.48 14.95 12.99
N GLY A 95 12.51 14.80 12.14
CA GLY A 95 13.05 15.89 11.35
C GLY A 95 12.05 16.51 10.37
N LEU A 96 11.20 15.70 9.73
CA LEU A 96 10.13 16.23 8.88
C LEU A 96 9.00 16.90 9.67
N LEU A 97 8.67 16.41 10.88
CA LEU A 97 7.74 17.10 11.78
C LEU A 97 8.29 18.44 12.24
N ASP A 98 9.60 18.55 12.49
CA ASP A 98 10.28 19.79 12.87
C ASP A 98 10.31 20.81 11.72
N GLN A 99 10.37 20.34 10.47
CA GLN A 99 10.09 21.16 9.27
C GLN A 99 8.60 21.56 9.15
N GLY A 100 7.76 21.14 10.10
CA GLY A 100 6.34 21.43 10.16
C GLY A 100 5.50 20.63 9.16
N ARG A 101 6.00 19.56 8.56
CA ARG A 101 5.30 18.80 7.51
C ARG A 101 4.14 17.96 8.08
N VAL A 102 3.11 17.75 7.27
CA VAL A 102 2.09 16.70 7.55
C VAL A 102 2.63 15.36 7.03
N LEU A 103 2.56 14.30 7.81
CA LEU A 103 3.18 13.01 7.46
C LEU A 103 2.16 11.90 7.29
N TYR A 104 2.24 11.18 6.17
CA TYR A 104 1.67 9.84 6.02
C TYR A 104 2.81 8.83 6.02
N ILE A 105 2.74 7.85 6.93
CA ILE A 105 3.68 6.73 6.96
C ILE A 105 2.99 5.53 6.31
N CYS A 106 3.27 5.31 5.02
CA CYS A 106 2.69 4.22 4.25
C CYS A 106 3.38 2.91 4.63
N THR A 107 2.67 2.02 5.30
CA THR A 107 3.24 0.78 5.86
C THR A 107 2.32 -0.41 5.62
N ASN A 108 2.90 -1.60 5.53
CA ASN A 108 2.17 -2.87 5.53
C ASN A 108 1.77 -3.35 6.94
N GLY A 109 2.04 -2.55 7.99
CA GLY A 109 1.57 -2.81 9.35
C GLY A 109 2.50 -3.69 10.19
N MET A 110 3.35 -4.51 9.58
CA MET A 110 4.12 -5.56 10.26
C MET A 110 5.07 -5.06 11.37
N PHE A 111 5.56 -3.82 11.26
CA PHE A 111 6.47 -3.25 12.25
C PHE A 111 5.81 -2.20 13.17
N MET A 112 4.54 -1.87 12.96
CA MET A 112 3.86 -0.80 13.70
C MET A 112 3.81 -1.08 15.20
N ARG A 113 3.39 -2.28 15.62
CA ARG A 113 3.30 -2.63 17.05
C ARG A 113 4.65 -2.54 17.75
N LYS A 114 5.73 -2.96 17.08
CA LYS A 114 7.09 -2.80 17.61
C LYS A 114 7.42 -1.32 17.86
N LYS A 115 7.22 -0.45 16.88
CA LYS A 115 7.49 0.99 17.01
C LYS A 115 6.65 1.65 18.11
N MET A 116 5.41 1.21 18.29
CA MET A 116 4.53 1.70 19.36
C MET A 116 4.95 1.19 20.75
N ARG A 117 5.45 -0.05 20.88
CA ARG A 117 6.06 -0.53 22.12
C ARG A 117 7.33 0.25 22.46
N ASP A 118 8.17 0.52 21.45
CA ASP A 118 9.36 1.37 21.61
C ASP A 118 8.96 2.75 22.17
N TYR A 119 7.93 3.39 21.61
CA TYR A 119 7.37 4.64 22.16
C TYR A 119 6.88 4.49 23.61
N LEU A 120 6.07 3.48 23.91
CA LEU A 120 5.53 3.26 25.26
C LEU A 120 6.63 3.06 26.30
N ALA A 121 7.71 2.37 25.94
CA ALA A 121 8.88 2.22 26.81
C ALA A 121 9.54 3.58 27.09
N VAL A 122 9.72 4.44 26.08
CA VAL A 122 10.30 5.79 26.28
C VAL A 122 9.47 6.64 27.21
N VAL A 123 8.13 6.63 27.06
CA VAL A 123 7.24 7.50 27.84
C VAL A 123 6.71 6.84 29.12
N TYR A 124 7.19 5.64 29.46
CA TYR A 124 6.64 4.87 30.56
C TYR A 124 6.65 5.66 31.88
N SER A 125 5.49 5.66 32.52
CA SER A 125 5.26 6.13 33.89
C SER A 125 4.01 5.40 34.42
N PRO A 126 3.76 5.40 35.74
CA PRO A 126 2.55 4.78 36.31
C PRO A 126 1.23 5.28 35.67
N LYS A 127 1.21 6.48 35.08
CA LYS A 127 0.06 7.03 34.35
C LYS A 127 -0.31 6.26 33.08
N ILE A 128 0.60 5.46 32.52
CA ILE A 128 0.38 4.67 31.31
C ILE A 128 -0.23 3.29 31.62
N GLU A 129 -0.17 2.81 32.87
CA GLU A 129 -0.69 1.49 33.25
C GLU A 129 -2.14 1.21 32.82
N PRO A 130 -3.11 2.15 32.92
CA PRO A 130 -4.46 1.91 32.40
C PRO A 130 -4.49 1.61 30.90
N LYS A 131 -3.59 2.23 30.11
CA LYS A 131 -3.45 1.93 28.69
C LYS A 131 -2.78 0.58 28.48
N LEU A 132 -1.74 0.23 29.24
CA LEU A 132 -1.09 -1.09 29.15
C LEU A 132 -2.06 -2.21 29.49
N GLN A 133 -2.87 -2.05 30.53
CA GLN A 133 -3.89 -3.03 30.89
C GLN A 133 -4.89 -3.22 29.74
N LYS A 134 -5.38 -2.14 29.13
CA LYS A 134 -6.27 -2.24 27.96
C LYS A 134 -5.61 -2.96 26.77
N LEU A 135 -4.30 -2.80 26.59
CA LEU A 135 -3.56 -3.51 25.54
C LEU A 135 -3.40 -5.01 25.86
N LEU A 136 -3.18 -5.37 27.13
CA LEU A 136 -3.11 -6.76 27.60
C LEU A 136 -4.48 -7.46 27.49
N ASP A 137 -5.55 -6.81 27.96
CA ASP A 137 -6.91 -7.32 27.89
C ASP A 137 -7.34 -7.58 26.43
N GLY A 138 -6.92 -6.69 25.52
CA GLY A 138 -7.13 -6.82 24.09
C GLY A 138 -6.18 -7.81 23.39
N LYS A 139 -5.25 -8.44 24.13
CA LYS A 139 -4.19 -9.34 23.62
C LYS A 139 -3.33 -8.69 22.52
N LEU A 140 -3.15 -7.37 22.58
CA LEU A 140 -2.39 -6.59 21.60
C LEU A 140 -0.89 -6.56 21.93
N ILE A 141 -0.56 -6.82 23.20
CA ILE A 141 0.79 -7.08 23.71
C ILE A 141 0.72 -8.29 24.65
N SER A 142 1.85 -8.97 24.83
CA SER A 142 2.04 -10.03 25.83
C SER A 142 2.49 -9.46 27.18
N GLU A 143 2.35 -10.26 28.25
CA GLU A 143 2.87 -9.90 29.59
C GLU A 143 4.37 -9.59 29.56
N LYS A 144 5.15 -10.39 28.82
CA LYS A 144 6.59 -10.16 28.64
C LYS A 144 6.90 -8.81 28.01
N GLU A 145 6.10 -8.41 27.02
CA GLU A 145 6.26 -7.09 26.38
C GLU A 145 5.84 -5.96 27.32
N ALA A 146 4.78 -6.14 28.11
CA ALA A 146 4.39 -5.17 29.13
C ALA A 146 5.47 -5.00 30.20
N GLU A 147 6.06 -6.09 30.71
CA GLU A 147 7.21 -6.04 31.62
C GLU A 147 8.40 -5.30 31.01
N THR A 148 8.67 -5.52 29.72
CA THR A 148 9.75 -4.83 29.02
C THR A 148 9.50 -3.32 28.95
N ILE A 149 8.25 -2.90 28.71
CA ILE A 149 7.85 -1.49 28.74
C ILE A 149 8.01 -0.89 30.15
N ARG A 150 7.63 -1.65 31.19
CA ARG A 150 7.75 -1.22 32.60
C ARG A 150 9.20 -1.06 33.04
N LYS A 151 10.11 -1.88 32.51
CA LYS A 151 11.56 -1.82 32.76
C LYS A 151 12.26 -0.68 31.99
N SER A 152 11.56 0.41 31.72
CA SER A 152 12.11 1.59 31.06
C SER A 152 13.28 2.18 31.86
N ASP A 153 14.49 1.99 31.35
CA ASP A 153 15.73 2.52 31.90
C ASP A 153 16.10 3.89 31.28
N ASP A 154 17.14 4.53 31.81
CA ASP A 154 17.58 5.83 31.31
C ASP A 154 18.10 5.78 29.87
N ALA A 155 18.55 4.61 29.41
CA ALA A 155 18.95 4.41 28.02
C ALA A 155 17.73 4.38 27.09
N ALA A 156 16.66 3.69 27.49
CA ALA A 156 15.39 3.66 26.76
C ALA A 156 14.82 5.07 26.64
N LYS A 157 14.75 5.84 27.72
CA LYS A 157 14.20 7.22 27.73
C LYS A 157 14.91 8.19 26.79
N LYS A 158 16.16 7.93 26.39
CA LYS A 158 16.93 8.75 25.46
C LYS A 158 16.71 8.37 23.98
N LYS A 159 16.00 7.27 23.70
CA LYS A 159 15.75 6.84 22.32
C LYS A 159 14.81 7.80 21.61
N ILE A 160 15.15 8.13 20.37
CA ILE A 160 14.25 8.81 19.45
C ILE A 160 13.18 7.78 19.04
N VAL A 161 11.92 8.18 19.08
CA VAL A 161 10.77 7.31 18.78
C VAL A 161 9.72 8.05 17.95
N ILE A 162 8.83 7.28 17.33
CA ILE A 162 7.67 7.81 16.62
C ILE A 162 6.55 8.06 17.63
N ARG A 163 6.36 9.31 18.04
CA ARG A 163 5.31 9.71 19.00
C ARG A 163 3.95 9.96 18.32
N PRO A 164 2.82 9.75 19.00
CA PRO A 164 1.52 10.15 18.49
C PRO A 164 1.45 11.67 18.35
N THR A 165 0.91 12.15 17.24
CA THR A 165 0.74 13.57 16.94
C THR A 165 -0.42 13.76 15.97
N LYS A 166 -1.04 14.94 15.98
CA LYS A 166 -2.09 15.33 15.02
C LYS A 166 -1.57 15.67 13.61
N TRP A 167 -0.26 15.61 13.42
CA TRP A 167 0.44 15.94 12.18
C TRP A 167 0.92 14.69 11.44
N MET A 168 0.60 13.49 11.93
CA MET A 168 1.06 12.22 11.37
C MET A 168 -0.06 11.20 11.39
N TYR A 169 -0.27 10.54 10.26
CA TYR A 169 -1.10 9.35 10.16
C TYR A 169 -0.22 8.13 9.92
N TRP A 170 -0.46 7.07 10.69
CA TRP A 170 -0.18 5.73 10.20
C TRP A 170 -1.09 5.49 9.01
N ASN A 171 -0.55 5.23 7.81
CA ASN A 171 -1.33 4.95 6.62
C ASN A 171 -1.15 3.46 6.25
N VAL A 172 -2.01 2.61 6.82
CA VAL A 172 -1.86 1.15 6.76
C VAL A 172 -2.45 0.62 5.46
N HIS A 173 -1.66 -0.12 4.67
CA HIS A 173 -2.18 -0.76 3.47
C HIS A 173 -3.11 -1.92 3.84
N VAL A 174 -4.38 -1.81 3.44
CA VAL A 174 -5.41 -2.84 3.60
C VAL A 174 -6.26 -2.84 2.33
N ASP A 175 -6.11 -3.90 1.53
CA ASP A 175 -6.62 -4.00 0.15
C ASP A 175 -7.85 -4.93 0.02
N GLY A 176 -8.37 -5.45 1.14
CA GLY A 176 -9.53 -6.35 1.19
C GLY A 176 -9.76 -6.88 2.62
N LEU A 177 -10.72 -7.79 2.78
CA LEU A 177 -10.87 -8.56 4.02
C LEU A 177 -9.78 -9.63 4.11
N GLU A 178 -9.74 -10.39 5.20
CA GLU A 178 -8.59 -11.24 5.56
C GLU A 178 -8.10 -12.12 4.40
N PHE A 179 -8.98 -12.87 3.75
CA PHE A 179 -8.60 -13.75 2.65
C PHE A 179 -7.94 -12.98 1.49
N THR A 180 -8.62 -11.96 1.00
CA THR A 180 -8.21 -11.17 -0.16
C THR A 180 -6.93 -10.39 0.14
N HIS A 181 -6.84 -9.76 1.31
CA HIS A 181 -5.66 -9.01 1.68
C HIS A 181 -4.43 -9.90 1.81
N ASP A 182 -4.53 -11.02 2.54
CA ASP A 182 -3.44 -11.97 2.72
C ASP A 182 -2.99 -12.58 1.38
N LEU A 183 -3.93 -12.84 0.47
CA LEU A 183 -3.65 -13.29 -0.89
C LEU A 183 -2.85 -12.25 -1.69
N ILE A 184 -3.26 -10.98 -1.67
CA ILE A 184 -2.61 -9.88 -2.40
C ILE A 184 -1.16 -9.69 -1.92
N VAL A 185 -0.93 -9.81 -0.62
CA VAL A 185 0.41 -9.64 -0.03
C VAL A 185 1.24 -10.93 0.00
N GLU A 186 0.69 -12.03 -0.53
CA GLU A 186 1.30 -13.36 -0.61
C GLU A 186 1.76 -13.90 0.75
N ARG A 187 1.04 -13.55 1.82
CA ARG A 187 1.37 -13.96 3.20
C ARG A 187 0.12 -13.98 4.08
N GLU A 188 -0.18 -15.14 4.64
CA GLU A 188 -1.25 -15.32 5.61
C GLU A 188 -0.93 -14.63 6.96
N GLY A 189 -1.96 -14.06 7.58
CA GLY A 189 -1.93 -13.42 8.89
C GLY A 189 -1.55 -11.94 8.87
N VAL A 190 -1.27 -11.35 7.70
CA VAL A 190 -0.93 -9.94 7.58
C VAL A 190 -2.14 -9.06 7.88
N PHE A 191 -3.33 -9.42 7.40
CA PHE A 191 -4.56 -8.71 7.72
C PHE A 191 -4.77 -8.61 9.25
N LYS A 192 -4.62 -9.73 9.95
CA LYS A 192 -4.73 -9.78 11.40
C LYS A 192 -3.71 -8.87 12.08
N GLU A 193 -2.45 -8.91 11.66
CA GLU A 193 -1.41 -8.01 12.19
C GLU A 193 -1.77 -6.53 11.97
N CYS A 194 -2.24 -6.17 10.77
CA CYS A 194 -2.72 -4.82 10.47
C CYS A 194 -3.84 -4.39 11.42
N ILE A 195 -4.86 -5.23 11.63
CA ILE A 195 -5.98 -4.91 12.52
C ILE A 195 -5.53 -4.79 13.99
N GLU A 196 -4.66 -5.66 14.47
CA GLU A 196 -4.09 -5.58 15.82
C GLU A 196 -3.25 -4.30 16.00
N ALA A 197 -2.44 -3.94 15.00
CA ALA A 197 -1.68 -2.69 14.98
C ALA A 197 -2.59 -1.46 14.98
N ILE A 198 -3.67 -1.46 14.19
CA ILE A 198 -4.67 -0.39 14.18
C ILE A 198 -5.30 -0.25 15.57
N LYS A 199 -5.81 -1.33 16.16
CA LYS A 199 -6.40 -1.32 17.51
C LYS A 199 -5.43 -0.76 18.55
N MET A 200 -4.16 -1.19 18.52
CA MET A 200 -3.12 -0.69 19.42
C MET A 200 -2.86 0.81 19.21
N ALA A 201 -2.75 1.25 17.96
CA ALA A 201 -2.53 2.66 17.61
C ALA A 201 -3.65 3.57 18.13
N LYS A 202 -4.91 3.14 17.98
CA LYS A 202 -6.07 3.88 18.50
C LYS A 202 -6.08 3.98 20.02
N ILE A 203 -5.74 2.91 20.75
CA ILE A 203 -5.64 2.92 22.22
C ILE A 203 -4.55 3.89 22.70
N ILE A 204 -3.41 3.93 22.01
CA ILE A 204 -2.29 4.78 22.41
C ILE A 204 -2.58 6.26 22.11
N GLY A 205 -3.29 6.53 21.00
CA GLY A 205 -3.73 7.87 20.59
C GLY A 205 -3.13 8.35 19.27
N TYR A 206 -2.68 7.44 18.41
CA TYR A 206 -2.24 7.79 17.06
C TYR A 206 -3.43 8.08 16.13
N GLN A 207 -3.20 8.92 15.13
CA GLN A 207 -4.09 8.98 13.99
C GLN A 207 -3.78 7.82 13.04
N VAL A 208 -4.84 7.17 12.56
CA VAL A 208 -4.71 6.00 11.70
C VAL A 208 -5.59 6.19 10.49
N ALA A 209 -5.01 6.10 9.32
CA ALA A 209 -5.68 5.99 8.04
C ALA A 209 -5.35 4.64 7.40
N THR A 210 -6.14 4.24 6.40
CA THR A 210 -5.75 3.12 5.53
C THR A 210 -5.53 3.56 4.11
N ASN A 211 -4.76 2.77 3.37
CA ASN A 211 -4.63 2.86 1.93
C ASN A 211 -5.16 1.58 1.30
N THR A 212 -6.12 1.73 0.38
CA THR A 212 -6.81 0.63 -0.28
C THR A 212 -6.66 0.75 -1.79
N THR A 213 -6.12 -0.31 -2.38
CA THR A 213 -5.97 -0.47 -3.82
C THR A 213 -7.08 -1.36 -4.35
N VAL A 214 -7.84 -0.85 -5.32
CA VAL A 214 -8.94 -1.59 -5.96
C VAL A 214 -8.44 -2.19 -7.27
N TYR A 215 -8.36 -3.52 -7.35
CA TYR A 215 -7.97 -4.26 -8.54
C TYR A 215 -9.19 -4.66 -9.38
N LYS A 216 -8.96 -5.28 -10.53
CA LYS A 216 -10.03 -5.75 -11.41
C LYS A 216 -10.92 -6.80 -10.74
N GLU A 217 -10.33 -7.71 -9.98
CA GLU A 217 -11.00 -8.82 -9.30
C GLU A 217 -11.60 -8.41 -7.95
N THR A 218 -11.26 -7.22 -7.43
CA THR A 218 -11.78 -6.73 -6.15
C THR A 218 -13.30 -6.66 -6.16
N ASP A 219 -13.94 -7.32 -5.21
CA ASP A 219 -15.37 -7.19 -4.98
C ASP A 219 -15.69 -5.85 -4.29
N VAL A 220 -16.60 -5.09 -4.88
CA VAL A 220 -17.05 -3.79 -4.36
C VAL A 220 -17.77 -3.95 -3.02
N GLN A 221 -18.53 -5.05 -2.83
CA GLN A 221 -19.21 -5.29 -1.57
C GLN A 221 -18.23 -5.60 -0.43
N GLU A 222 -17.14 -6.30 -0.76
CA GLU A 222 -16.05 -6.58 0.18
C GLU A 222 -15.38 -5.28 0.66
N ILE A 223 -15.14 -4.32 -0.24
CA ILE A 223 -14.60 -3.00 0.13
C ILE A 223 -15.54 -2.25 1.09
N GLU A 224 -16.85 -2.30 0.85
CA GLU A 224 -17.82 -1.69 1.76
C GLU A 224 -17.79 -2.34 3.15
N ASP A 225 -17.74 -3.67 3.21
CA ASP A 225 -17.68 -4.39 4.48
C ASP A 225 -16.36 -4.16 5.22
N MET A 226 -15.26 -4.05 4.48
CA MET A 226 -13.98 -3.62 5.03
C MET A 226 -14.06 -2.22 5.62
N PHE A 227 -14.63 -1.24 4.92
CA PHE A 227 -14.78 0.11 5.46
C PHE A 227 -15.75 0.18 6.65
N LYS A 228 -16.83 -0.61 6.67
CA LYS A 228 -17.68 -0.75 7.87
C LYS A 228 -16.86 -1.29 9.04
N TYR A 229 -16.06 -2.33 8.83
CA TYR A 229 -15.24 -2.91 9.89
C TYR A 229 -14.20 -1.91 10.41
N LEU A 230 -13.42 -1.30 9.53
CA LEU A 230 -12.42 -0.28 9.89
C LEU A 230 -13.04 0.96 10.56
N SER A 231 -14.24 1.36 10.12
CA SER A 231 -15.01 2.44 10.76
C SER A 231 -15.42 2.08 12.18
N SER A 232 -15.79 0.82 12.45
CA SER A 232 -16.10 0.35 13.81
C SER A 232 -14.88 0.32 14.74
N LEU A 233 -13.67 0.28 14.17
CA LEU A 233 -12.40 0.44 14.88
C LEU A 233 -11.95 1.90 15.02
N GLU A 234 -12.80 2.86 14.63
CA GLU A 234 -12.54 4.30 14.67
C GLU A 234 -11.32 4.75 13.84
N VAL A 235 -11.02 4.07 12.72
CA VAL A 235 -10.06 4.55 11.73
C VAL A 235 -10.44 5.97 11.28
N ASP A 236 -9.46 6.86 11.17
CA ASP A 236 -9.68 8.28 10.96
C ASP A 236 -10.03 8.65 9.52
N GLY A 237 -9.62 7.82 8.56
CA GLY A 237 -10.06 7.89 7.18
C GLY A 237 -9.33 6.91 6.27
N HIS A 238 -9.68 6.95 4.99
CA HIS A 238 -9.19 6.00 3.99
C HIS A 238 -8.75 6.74 2.74
N THR A 239 -7.52 6.49 2.30
CA THR A 239 -7.12 6.68 0.91
C THR A 239 -7.58 5.45 0.12
N ILE A 240 -8.23 5.68 -1.02
CA ILE A 240 -8.67 4.61 -1.92
C ILE A 240 -8.34 5.00 -3.34
N SER A 241 -7.80 4.05 -4.11
CA SER A 241 -7.34 4.30 -5.47
C SER A 241 -7.55 3.07 -6.35
N PRO A 242 -7.85 3.23 -7.64
CA PRO A 242 -7.73 2.14 -8.59
C PRO A 242 -6.28 1.66 -8.65
N GLY A 243 -6.10 0.34 -8.72
CA GLY A 243 -4.83 -0.28 -9.04
C GLY A 243 -4.43 0.08 -10.47
N TYR A 244 -3.17 0.46 -10.64
CA TYR A 244 -2.62 0.86 -11.92
C TYR A 244 -1.38 0.07 -12.27
N ASP A 245 -1.22 -0.18 -13.55
CA ASP A 245 -0.20 -1.03 -14.12
C ASP A 245 1.15 -0.32 -14.19
N TYR A 246 2.05 -0.65 -13.27
CA TYR A 246 3.47 -0.29 -13.44
C TYR A 246 4.05 -1.09 -14.60
N ASP A 247 4.86 -0.46 -15.45
CA ASP A 247 5.63 -1.18 -16.49
C ASP A 247 6.48 -2.31 -15.88
N ALA A 248 7.01 -2.11 -14.67
CA ALA A 248 7.74 -3.12 -13.91
C ALA A 248 6.83 -4.25 -13.38
N ALA A 249 5.62 -3.92 -12.93
CA ALA A 249 4.66 -4.92 -12.44
C ALA A 249 4.16 -5.82 -13.58
N LYS A 250 3.89 -5.26 -14.77
CA LYS A 250 3.53 -6.05 -15.96
C LYS A 250 4.57 -7.12 -16.28
N LYS A 251 5.84 -6.71 -16.35
CA LYS A 251 6.96 -7.61 -16.69
C LYS A 251 7.09 -8.75 -15.67
N ASP A 252 6.92 -8.45 -14.38
CA ASP A 252 6.98 -9.47 -13.35
C ASP A 252 5.78 -10.44 -13.39
N MET A 253 4.54 -9.92 -13.51
CA MET A 253 3.35 -10.76 -13.53
C MET A 253 3.41 -11.78 -14.68
N VAL A 254 3.87 -11.37 -15.86
CA VAL A 254 4.09 -12.28 -16.99
C VAL A 254 5.16 -13.30 -16.65
N LYS A 255 6.31 -12.86 -16.11
CA LYS A 255 7.46 -13.73 -15.85
C LYS A 255 7.21 -14.76 -14.74
N ARG A 256 6.59 -14.36 -13.62
CA ARG A 256 6.47 -15.19 -12.41
C ARG A 256 5.12 -15.88 -12.27
N LEU A 257 4.05 -15.23 -12.73
CA LEU A 257 2.68 -15.76 -12.59
C LEU A 257 2.10 -16.29 -13.90
N GLY A 258 2.75 -16.03 -15.05
CA GLY A 258 2.22 -16.42 -16.37
C GLY A 258 0.88 -15.76 -16.72
N ARG A 259 0.56 -14.61 -16.09
CA ARG A 259 -0.72 -13.92 -16.26
C ARG A 259 -0.59 -12.73 -17.20
N ASP A 260 -1.59 -12.52 -18.06
CA ASP A 260 -1.70 -11.32 -18.89
C ASP A 260 -2.04 -10.09 -18.01
N PRO A 261 -1.21 -9.02 -18.01
CA PRO A 261 -1.48 -7.80 -17.26
C PRO A 261 -2.79 -7.09 -17.66
N LYS A 262 -3.26 -7.23 -18.91
CA LYS A 262 -4.59 -6.75 -19.33
C LYS A 262 -5.72 -7.45 -18.57
N GLY A 263 -5.41 -8.64 -18.06
CA GLY A 263 -6.27 -9.46 -17.22
C GLY A 263 -6.45 -8.95 -15.79
N PHE A 264 -5.59 -8.05 -15.27
CA PHE A 264 -5.48 -7.74 -13.84
C PHE A 264 -5.74 -6.26 -13.46
N PHE A 265 -5.40 -5.31 -14.35
CA PHE A 265 -5.56 -3.88 -14.08
C PHE A 265 -6.87 -3.32 -14.65
N LEU A 266 -7.34 -2.21 -14.07
CA LEU A 266 -8.59 -1.58 -14.45
C LEU A 266 -8.41 -0.71 -15.71
N THR A 267 -9.36 -0.82 -16.64
CA THR A 267 -9.61 0.27 -17.60
C THR A 267 -10.32 1.42 -16.88
N ARG A 268 -10.43 2.60 -17.52
CA ARG A 268 -11.19 3.72 -16.95
C ARG A 268 -12.66 3.37 -16.73
N ASP A 269 -13.28 2.68 -17.69
CA ASP A 269 -14.69 2.34 -17.60
C ASP A 269 -14.96 1.35 -16.46
N MET A 270 -14.07 0.38 -16.28
CA MET A 270 -14.14 -0.53 -15.14
C MET A 270 -13.91 0.20 -13.80
N THR A 271 -12.98 1.15 -13.78
CA THR A 271 -12.78 2.03 -12.60
C THR A 271 -14.07 2.78 -12.28
N ARG A 272 -14.71 3.41 -13.27
CA ARG A 272 -15.97 4.13 -13.08
C ARG A 272 -17.08 3.25 -12.54
N GLN A 273 -17.17 2.01 -13.02
CA GLN A 273 -18.13 1.03 -12.50
C GLN A 273 -17.86 0.69 -11.03
N LYS A 274 -16.62 0.34 -10.67
CA LYS A 274 -16.27 -0.01 -9.28
C LYS A 274 -16.39 1.16 -8.30
N PHE A 275 -16.11 2.37 -8.76
CA PHE A 275 -16.16 3.59 -7.95
C PHE A 275 -17.49 4.35 -8.08
N ALA A 276 -18.52 3.80 -8.72
CA ALA A 276 -19.80 4.49 -8.93
C ALA A 276 -20.43 5.02 -7.63
N LYS A 277 -20.22 4.31 -6.51
CA LYS A 277 -20.72 4.64 -5.17
C LYS A 277 -19.74 5.44 -4.28
N ILE A 278 -18.57 5.86 -4.79
CA ILE A 278 -17.53 6.50 -3.97
C ILE A 278 -18.02 7.75 -3.21
N GLN A 279 -18.96 8.51 -3.76
CA GLN A 279 -19.53 9.67 -3.06
C GLN A 279 -20.50 9.27 -1.93
N GLU A 280 -21.17 8.11 -2.04
CA GLU A 280 -21.97 7.54 -0.95
C GLU A 280 -21.06 7.02 0.16
N TRP A 281 -19.98 6.33 -0.21
CA TRP A 281 -18.92 5.96 0.73
C TRP A 281 -18.31 7.19 1.40
N GLY A 282 -18.07 8.28 0.65
CA GLY A 282 -17.60 9.55 1.20
C GLY A 282 -18.59 10.24 2.16
N LYS A 283 -19.86 9.84 2.21
CA LYS A 283 -20.82 10.26 3.24
C LYS A 283 -20.78 9.36 4.47
N ALA A 284 -20.63 8.04 4.27
CA ALA A 284 -20.61 7.03 5.32
C ALA A 284 -19.25 6.92 6.04
N PHE A 285 -18.16 7.20 5.33
CA PHE A 285 -16.78 7.03 5.76
C PHE A 285 -15.97 8.28 5.41
N THR A 286 -14.93 8.55 6.18
CA THR A 286 -14.00 9.63 5.85
C THR A 286 -13.07 9.15 4.75
N ILE A 287 -13.25 9.65 3.53
CA ILE A 287 -12.33 9.38 2.42
C ILE A 287 -11.36 10.55 2.29
N PHE A 288 -10.07 10.23 2.28
CA PHE A 288 -8.99 11.17 2.04
C PHE A 288 -8.88 11.41 0.55
N GLY A 289 -9.15 12.65 0.16
CA GLY A 289 -9.24 13.08 -1.23
C GLY A 289 -10.38 14.06 -1.42
N THR A 290 -10.31 14.83 -2.50
CA THR A 290 -11.31 15.84 -2.83
C THR A 290 -12.61 15.20 -3.33
N PRO A 291 -13.79 15.76 -2.99
CA PRO A 291 -15.04 15.42 -3.66
C PRO A 291 -14.96 15.49 -5.19
N VAL A 292 -14.13 16.38 -5.72
CA VAL A 292 -13.87 16.52 -7.16
C VAL A 292 -13.17 15.28 -7.73
N TYR A 293 -12.18 14.73 -7.02
CA TYR A 293 -11.57 13.46 -7.39
C TYR A 293 -12.54 12.28 -7.27
N GLN A 294 -13.44 12.30 -6.26
CA GLN A 294 -14.51 11.30 -6.14
C GLN A 294 -15.50 11.35 -7.32
N GLU A 295 -15.88 12.55 -7.77
CA GLU A 295 -16.70 12.72 -8.98
C GLU A 295 -16.01 12.19 -10.23
N PHE A 296 -14.70 12.41 -10.35
CA PHE A 296 -13.89 11.89 -11.45
C PHE A 296 -13.84 10.36 -11.44
N LEU A 297 -13.57 9.74 -10.29
CA LEU A 297 -13.59 8.28 -10.12
C LEU A 297 -14.95 7.69 -10.47
N ALA A 298 -16.05 8.36 -10.12
CA ALA A 298 -17.41 7.94 -10.46
C ALA A 298 -17.81 8.25 -11.92
N GLY A 299 -16.90 8.77 -12.75
CA GLY A 299 -17.18 9.08 -14.16
C GLY A 299 -18.08 10.30 -14.39
N LYS A 300 -18.28 11.14 -13.38
CA LYS A 300 -19.17 12.33 -13.45
C LYS A 300 -18.49 13.54 -14.08
N ARG A 301 -17.16 13.49 -14.24
CA ARG A 301 -16.35 14.53 -14.88
C ARG A 301 -15.00 13.99 -15.29
N GLU A 302 -14.30 14.78 -16.10
CA GLU A 302 -12.89 14.58 -16.42
C GLU A 302 -12.00 15.55 -15.63
N LEU A 303 -10.78 15.10 -15.32
CA LEU A 303 -9.73 15.89 -14.69
C LEU A 303 -8.45 15.80 -15.51
N THR A 304 -7.72 16.89 -15.54
CA THR A 304 -6.37 16.99 -16.11
C THR A 304 -5.36 16.54 -15.08
N CYS A 305 -4.50 15.58 -15.43
CA CYS A 305 -3.47 15.09 -14.52
C CYS A 305 -2.49 16.20 -14.11
N THR A 306 -2.16 16.28 -12.82
CA THR A 306 -1.10 17.13 -12.28
C THR A 306 -0.03 16.28 -11.59
N ALA A 307 0.57 15.33 -12.32
CA ALA A 307 1.60 14.43 -11.78
C ALA A 307 2.75 15.16 -11.07
N TRP A 308 3.12 16.36 -11.55
CA TRP A 308 4.13 17.24 -10.94
C TRP A 308 3.78 17.72 -9.52
N ALA A 309 2.51 17.66 -9.11
CA ALA A 309 2.06 18.08 -7.79
C ALA A 309 2.38 17.04 -6.70
N ILE A 310 2.68 15.78 -7.09
CA ILE A 310 3.17 14.75 -6.17
C ILE A 310 4.51 14.23 -6.70
N PRO A 311 5.59 15.03 -6.58
CA PRO A 311 6.90 14.59 -7.04
C PRO A 311 7.41 13.43 -6.19
N THR A 312 8.18 12.53 -6.81
CA THR A 312 8.80 11.39 -6.13
C THR A 312 10.30 11.60 -6.00
N PHE A 313 10.84 11.41 -4.80
CA PHE A 313 12.28 11.36 -4.56
C PHE A 313 12.67 9.99 -4.02
N ASN A 314 13.68 9.35 -4.61
CA ASN A 314 14.15 8.03 -4.23
C ASN A 314 15.67 7.91 -4.28
N VAL A 315 16.20 6.69 -4.13
CA VAL A 315 17.65 6.39 -4.14
C VAL A 315 18.40 6.84 -5.39
N LYS A 316 17.71 7.12 -6.50
CA LYS A 316 18.29 7.64 -7.75
C LYS A 316 18.05 9.14 -7.95
N GLY A 317 17.38 9.83 -7.03
CA GLY A 317 17.07 11.26 -7.09
C GLY A 317 15.61 11.55 -7.38
N TRP A 318 15.33 12.72 -7.98
CA TRP A 318 13.99 13.15 -8.36
C TRP A 318 13.48 12.34 -9.56
N LYS A 319 12.51 11.47 -9.33
CA LYS A 319 11.93 10.57 -10.35
C LYS A 319 10.83 11.29 -11.15
N ALA A 320 10.85 11.12 -12.47
CA ALA A 320 9.85 11.65 -13.38
C ALA A 320 9.44 10.61 -14.45
N PRO A 321 8.25 10.74 -15.08
CA PRO A 321 7.30 11.84 -14.96
C PRO A 321 6.39 11.75 -13.73
N CYS A 322 6.27 10.59 -13.09
CA CYS A 322 5.40 10.42 -11.94
C CYS A 322 5.84 9.27 -11.04
N TYR A 323 5.08 8.98 -10.00
CA TYR A 323 5.34 7.86 -9.10
C TYR A 323 5.27 6.47 -9.80
N LEU A 324 4.42 6.30 -10.81
CA LEU A 324 4.13 5.01 -11.44
C LEU A 324 5.03 4.68 -12.63
N MET A 325 5.56 5.71 -13.31
CA MET A 325 6.36 5.59 -14.52
C MET A 325 7.71 6.27 -14.32
N THR A 326 8.75 5.76 -15.00
CA THR A 326 10.10 6.30 -14.88
C THR A 326 10.71 6.49 -16.26
N ASP A 327 10.80 7.75 -16.68
CA ASP A 327 11.51 8.14 -17.91
C ASP A 327 12.89 8.73 -17.58
N GLY A 328 13.10 9.18 -16.34
CA GLY A 328 14.39 9.70 -15.90
C GLY A 328 14.44 10.04 -14.42
N HIS A 329 15.67 10.29 -13.96
CA HIS A 329 15.95 10.84 -12.64
C HIS A 329 16.76 12.12 -12.77
N TYR A 330 16.54 13.06 -11.86
CA TYR A 330 17.16 14.38 -11.86
C TYR A 330 17.80 14.67 -10.50
N PRO A 331 18.92 15.39 -10.44
CA PRO A 331 19.57 15.71 -9.18
C PRO A 331 18.83 16.80 -8.39
N GLY A 332 18.06 17.68 -9.06
CA GLY A 332 17.30 18.76 -8.42
C GLY A 332 15.82 18.81 -8.83
N TYR A 333 14.98 19.26 -7.91
CA TYR A 333 13.53 19.40 -8.07
C TYR A 333 13.17 20.40 -9.16
N GLN A 334 13.79 21.59 -9.13
CA GLN A 334 13.55 22.62 -10.14
C GLN A 334 14.06 22.18 -11.53
N GLU A 335 15.18 21.47 -11.57
CA GLU A 335 15.68 20.88 -12.81
C GLU A 335 14.67 19.91 -13.40
N MET A 336 14.15 18.96 -12.60
CA MET A 336 13.09 18.04 -13.03
C MET A 336 11.87 18.79 -13.57
N LEU A 337 11.37 19.79 -12.84
CA LEU A 337 10.21 20.56 -13.27
C LEU A 337 10.43 21.27 -14.61
N SER A 338 11.65 21.76 -14.86
CA SER A 338 12.00 22.50 -16.07
C SER A 338 12.26 21.61 -17.29
N LYS A 339 12.89 20.45 -17.11
CA LYS A 339 13.32 19.56 -18.21
C LYS A 339 12.22 18.60 -18.67
N VAL A 340 11.33 18.19 -17.77
CA VAL A 340 10.24 17.27 -18.10
C VAL A 340 9.18 17.98 -18.94
N GLN A 341 8.81 17.37 -20.07
CA GLN A 341 7.75 17.84 -20.96
C GLN A 341 6.37 17.39 -20.44
N TRP A 342 5.91 18.02 -19.36
CA TRP A 342 4.70 17.64 -18.62
C TRP A 342 3.43 17.54 -19.46
N GLU A 343 3.33 18.35 -20.52
CA GLU A 343 2.23 18.38 -21.49
C GLU A 343 2.07 17.09 -22.31
N LYS A 344 3.10 16.24 -22.35
CA LYS A 344 3.04 14.93 -23.01
C LYS A 344 2.38 13.85 -22.17
N TYR A 345 2.14 14.10 -20.88
CA TYR A 345 1.65 13.07 -19.95
C TYR A 345 0.21 13.32 -19.50
N GLY A 346 -0.39 12.24 -18.98
CA GLY A 346 -1.71 12.26 -18.38
C GLY A 346 -2.84 12.25 -19.39
N VAL A 347 -4.05 12.43 -18.85
CA VAL A 347 -5.29 12.60 -19.62
C VAL A 347 -5.68 14.06 -19.51
N VAL A 348 -5.95 14.70 -20.65
CA VAL A 348 -6.39 16.11 -20.73
C VAL A 348 -7.71 16.12 -21.48
N ASN A 349 -8.78 16.61 -20.84
CA ASN A 349 -10.13 16.65 -21.41
C ASN A 349 -10.59 15.28 -21.94
N GLY A 350 -10.31 14.20 -21.20
CA GLY A 350 -10.67 12.83 -21.58
C GLY A 350 -9.75 12.18 -22.63
N VAL A 351 -8.76 12.90 -23.17
CA VAL A 351 -7.82 12.36 -24.17
C VAL A 351 -6.45 12.10 -23.54
N ALA A 352 -5.96 10.87 -23.66
CA ALA A 352 -4.62 10.49 -23.21
C ALA A 352 -3.55 11.14 -24.08
N ARG A 353 -2.56 11.77 -23.46
CA ARG A 353 -1.39 12.37 -24.14
C ARG A 353 -0.24 11.38 -24.31
N ASP A 354 -0.14 10.44 -23.38
CA ASP A 354 0.76 9.29 -23.43
C ASP A 354 -0.10 8.01 -23.35
N PRO A 355 0.12 7.00 -24.21
CA PRO A 355 -0.61 5.73 -24.15
C PRO A 355 -0.53 5.05 -22.78
N ARG A 356 0.59 5.21 -22.06
CA ARG A 356 0.76 4.69 -20.69
C ARG A 356 -0.06 5.43 -19.65
N CYS A 357 -0.82 6.47 -20.03
CA CYS A 357 -1.76 7.19 -19.16
C CYS A 357 -3.22 6.89 -19.49
N GLU A 358 -3.50 6.13 -20.56
CA GLU A 358 -4.85 5.95 -21.11
C GLU A 358 -5.86 5.48 -20.07
N HIS A 359 -5.45 4.60 -19.17
CA HIS A 359 -6.33 4.04 -18.15
C HIS A 359 -6.17 4.67 -16.76
N CYS A 360 -5.30 5.67 -16.62
CA CYS A 360 -4.92 6.19 -15.32
C CYS A 360 -6.05 7.00 -14.70
N MET A 361 -6.38 6.66 -13.46
CA MET A 361 -7.30 7.41 -12.59
C MET A 361 -6.79 7.46 -11.14
N VAL A 362 -5.47 7.34 -10.94
CA VAL A 362 -4.83 7.20 -9.63
C VAL A 362 -4.75 8.54 -8.89
N HIS A 363 -4.97 8.50 -7.58
CA HIS A 363 -4.96 9.67 -6.70
C HIS A 363 -3.70 10.54 -6.83
N CYS A 364 -2.51 9.95 -7.03
CA CYS A 364 -1.25 10.69 -7.13
C CYS A 364 -1.22 11.71 -8.27
N GLY A 365 -1.99 11.47 -9.34
CA GLY A 365 -2.10 12.39 -10.49
C GLY A 365 -3.34 13.28 -10.44
N TYR A 366 -4.44 12.83 -9.83
CA TYR A 366 -5.76 13.44 -10.00
C TYR A 366 -6.37 14.03 -8.72
N ASP A 367 -5.95 13.61 -7.54
CA ASP A 367 -6.43 14.25 -6.30
C ASP A 367 -5.92 15.69 -6.16
N PRO A 368 -4.62 15.99 -6.40
CA PRO A 368 -4.16 17.37 -6.48
C PRO A 368 -4.85 18.17 -7.58
N SER A 369 -5.19 17.57 -8.73
CA SER A 369 -5.95 18.24 -9.79
C SER A 369 -7.29 18.76 -9.29
N GLY A 370 -7.99 17.95 -8.48
CA GLY A 370 -9.24 18.33 -7.83
C GLY A 370 -9.06 19.45 -6.80
N ALA A 371 -7.92 19.50 -6.11
CA ALA A 371 -7.60 20.56 -5.14
C ALA A 371 -7.16 21.87 -5.83
N LEU A 372 -6.39 21.78 -6.91
CA LEU A 372 -5.84 22.91 -7.64
C LEU A 372 -6.87 23.55 -8.58
N GLY A 373 -7.85 22.77 -9.04
CA GLY A 373 -8.96 23.23 -9.88
C GLY A 373 -8.63 23.30 -11.36
N THR A 374 -7.84 22.34 -11.89
CA THR A 374 -7.44 22.31 -13.31
C THR A 374 -8.62 22.24 -14.29
N ASN A 375 -9.74 21.66 -13.85
CA ASN A 375 -10.99 21.58 -14.61
C ASN A 375 -12.15 22.07 -13.73
N TYR A 376 -11.96 23.21 -13.06
CA TYR A 376 -12.92 23.76 -12.10
C TYR A 376 -14.33 23.87 -12.68
N GLN A 377 -15.31 23.44 -11.90
CA GLN A 377 -16.74 23.66 -12.15
C GLN A 377 -17.32 24.55 -11.04
N SER A 378 -18.35 25.32 -11.38
CA SER A 378 -19.04 26.17 -10.41
C SER A 378 -19.50 25.35 -9.19
N GLY A 379 -19.16 25.82 -7.99
CA GLY A 379 -19.48 25.16 -6.73
C GLY A 379 -18.42 24.20 -6.19
N ASP A 380 -17.33 23.89 -6.91
CA ASP A 380 -16.30 22.97 -6.42
C ASP A 380 -15.65 23.44 -5.11
N ASN A 381 -15.42 24.75 -4.95
CA ASN A 381 -14.94 25.32 -3.69
C ASN A 381 -15.91 25.05 -2.53
N TRP A 382 -17.21 25.19 -2.77
CA TRP A 382 -18.24 24.92 -1.76
C TRP A 382 -18.32 23.43 -1.42
N LYS A 383 -18.24 22.54 -2.43
CA LYS A 383 -18.15 21.08 -2.20
C LYS A 383 -16.97 20.74 -1.30
N ASN A 384 -15.79 21.29 -1.61
CA ASN A 384 -14.57 21.10 -0.82
C ASN A 384 -14.73 21.64 0.61
N ILE A 385 -15.25 22.85 0.79
CA ILE A 385 -15.47 23.44 2.12
C ILE A 385 -16.46 22.59 2.92
N LYS A 386 -17.63 22.27 2.35
CA LYS A 386 -18.65 21.46 3.03
C LYS A 386 -18.11 20.09 3.43
N TYR A 387 -17.33 19.45 2.56
CA TYR A 387 -16.73 18.15 2.84
C TYR A 387 -15.67 18.23 3.95
N ASN A 388 -14.77 19.21 3.88
CA ASN A 388 -13.67 19.34 4.83
C ASN A 388 -14.14 19.78 6.23
N PHE A 389 -15.01 20.79 6.28
CA PHE A 389 -15.48 21.39 7.51
C PHE A 389 -16.74 20.75 8.08
N GLY A 390 -17.40 19.87 7.31
CA GLY A 390 -18.56 19.11 7.75
C GLY A 390 -18.26 18.12 8.89
N ALA A 391 -19.32 17.47 9.37
CA ALA A 391 -19.19 16.46 10.41
C ALA A 391 -18.37 15.25 9.92
N LYS A 392 -17.52 14.72 10.82
CA LYS A 392 -16.93 13.39 10.63
C LYS A 392 -18.07 12.38 10.70
N PRO A 393 -18.18 11.43 9.76
CA PRO A 393 -19.16 10.35 9.86
C PRO A 393 -19.02 9.61 11.20
N LYS A 394 -20.14 9.18 11.76
CA LYS A 394 -20.12 8.38 13.01
C LYS A 394 -19.51 7.01 12.71
N PRO A 395 -18.72 6.43 13.63
CA PRO A 395 -18.26 5.06 13.52
C PRO A 395 -19.41 4.10 13.24
N PHE A 396 -19.20 3.15 12.33
CA PHE A 396 -20.17 2.09 12.09
C PHE A 396 -20.28 1.20 13.34
N PRO A 397 -21.47 0.77 13.77
CA PRO A 397 -21.61 -0.07 14.96
C PRO A 397 -20.82 -1.36 14.84
N ALA A 398 -20.00 -1.67 15.85
CA ALA A 398 -19.33 -2.97 15.94
C ALA A 398 -20.37 -4.08 16.17
N SER A 399 -20.22 -5.22 15.51
CA SER A 399 -21.05 -6.41 15.75
C SER A 399 -20.24 -7.69 15.52
N PRO A 400 -20.58 -8.81 16.19
CA PRO A 400 -19.94 -10.10 15.95
C PRO A 400 -20.02 -10.56 14.48
N GLU A 401 -21.11 -10.24 13.78
CA GLU A 401 -21.31 -10.60 12.37
C GLU A 401 -20.35 -9.81 11.47
N LEU A 402 -20.12 -8.53 11.78
CA LEU A 402 -19.15 -7.72 11.04
C LEU A 402 -17.72 -8.23 11.23
N GLU A 403 -17.36 -8.64 12.46
CA GLU A 403 -16.07 -9.23 12.74
C GLU A 403 -15.89 -10.60 12.04
N LYS A 404 -16.93 -11.45 12.06
CA LYS A 404 -16.94 -12.73 11.31
C LYS A 404 -16.78 -12.54 9.81
N ARG A 405 -17.38 -11.49 9.23
CA ARG A 405 -17.17 -11.15 7.81
C ARG A 405 -15.73 -10.74 7.55
N ALA A 406 -15.12 -9.96 8.46
CA ALA A 406 -13.77 -9.46 8.27
C ALA A 406 -12.69 -10.55 8.34
N TYR A 407 -12.82 -11.50 9.27
CA TYR A 407 -11.92 -12.66 9.41
C TYR A 407 -12.44 -13.88 8.66
N ASN A 408 -12.39 -13.81 7.34
CA ASN A 408 -12.91 -14.83 6.43
C ASN A 408 -11.83 -15.74 5.81
N GLY A 409 -10.57 -15.64 6.26
CA GLY A 409 -9.41 -16.32 5.68
C GLY A 409 -8.71 -17.25 6.68
N VAL A 410 -7.41 -17.01 6.90
CA VAL A 410 -6.56 -17.92 7.69
C VAL A 410 -7.06 -18.07 9.14
N THR A 411 -7.67 -17.05 9.74
CA THR A 411 -8.17 -17.10 11.12
C THR A 411 -9.25 -18.17 11.31
N ILE A 412 -9.99 -18.51 10.24
CA ILE A 412 -11.01 -19.57 10.26
C ILE A 412 -10.58 -20.84 9.51
N GLY A 413 -9.27 -20.99 9.24
CA GLY A 413 -8.72 -22.15 8.54
C GLY A 413 -8.94 -22.15 7.02
N LYS A 414 -9.41 -21.05 6.44
CA LYS A 414 -9.66 -20.89 4.99
C LYS A 414 -8.62 -20.01 4.30
N GLY A 415 -7.37 -20.03 4.77
CA GLY A 415 -6.29 -19.28 4.15
C GLY A 415 -6.00 -19.74 2.72
N HIS A 416 -5.41 -18.89 1.89
CA HIS A 416 -5.12 -19.20 0.49
C HIS A 416 -4.01 -20.28 0.33
N LEU A 417 -3.29 -20.63 1.40
CA LEU A 417 -2.35 -21.75 1.45
C LEU A 417 -2.97 -23.01 2.08
N ALA A 418 -4.24 -22.99 2.49
CA ALA A 418 -4.87 -24.08 3.24
C ALA A 418 -4.88 -25.40 2.44
N GLU A 419 -5.21 -25.36 1.15
CA GLU A 419 -5.20 -26.54 0.28
C GLU A 419 -3.80 -27.11 0.09
N ALA A 420 -2.80 -26.23 -0.16
CA ALA A 420 -1.40 -26.64 -0.28
C ALA A 420 -0.88 -27.27 1.03
N LYS A 421 -1.23 -26.69 2.19
CA LYS A 421 -0.90 -27.25 3.51
C LYS A 421 -1.61 -28.57 3.76
N ALA A 422 -2.86 -28.72 3.35
CA ALA A 422 -3.61 -29.98 3.49
C ALA A 422 -3.02 -31.10 2.63
N ILE A 423 -2.51 -30.79 1.43
CA ILE A 423 -1.80 -31.74 0.57
C ILE A 423 -0.48 -32.18 1.20
N ILE A 424 0.31 -31.23 1.74
CA ILE A 424 1.58 -31.53 2.43
C ILE A 424 1.35 -32.37 3.71
N ASN A 425 0.29 -32.07 4.45
CA ASN A 425 -0.03 -32.75 5.71
C ASN A 425 -0.89 -34.00 5.53
N SER A 426 -1.23 -34.39 4.31
CA SER A 426 -1.92 -35.64 4.03
C SER A 426 -0.93 -36.82 4.17
N PRO A 427 -1.32 -37.95 4.78
CA PRO A 427 -0.48 -39.16 4.86
C PRO A 427 0.00 -39.68 3.50
N ALA A 428 -0.61 -39.22 2.41
CA ALA A 428 -0.20 -39.54 1.04
C ALA A 428 1.09 -38.84 0.58
N ALA A 429 1.56 -37.80 1.28
CA ALA A 429 2.81 -37.10 0.94
C ALA A 429 4.08 -37.92 1.23
N GLY A 430 3.95 -39.04 1.97
CA GLY A 430 5.01 -40.04 2.15
C GLY A 430 5.05 -41.12 1.05
N ALA A 431 4.10 -41.14 0.13
CA ALA A 431 4.00 -42.22 -0.86
C ALA A 431 3.25 -41.79 -2.13
N ARG A 432 3.88 -40.93 -2.94
CA ARG A 432 3.87 -41.04 -4.41
C ARG A 432 4.74 -39.94 -5.03
N GLY A 433 5.77 -40.41 -5.71
CA GLY A 433 6.67 -39.59 -6.52
C GLY A 433 5.94 -38.87 -7.65
N ALA A 434 6.62 -37.81 -8.08
CA ALA A 434 6.26 -36.92 -9.17
C ALA A 434 6.00 -37.64 -10.51
N PHE A 435 5.36 -36.90 -11.42
CA PHE A 435 4.88 -37.25 -12.76
C PHE A 435 3.56 -38.05 -12.72
N THR A 436 2.39 -37.48 -13.04
CA THR A 436 2.02 -36.84 -14.31
C THR A 436 0.88 -35.84 -14.15
N ARG A 437 0.88 -34.78 -14.97
CA ARG A 437 -0.22 -33.83 -15.18
C ARG A 437 -0.47 -33.72 -16.69
N LYS A 438 -1.74 -33.51 -17.05
CA LYS A 438 -2.36 -33.27 -18.38
C LYS A 438 -3.06 -34.51 -18.96
N GLU A 439 -4.24 -34.43 -19.58
CA GLU A 439 -5.23 -33.36 -19.84
C GLU A 439 -6.51 -34.07 -20.35
N GLU A 440 -7.67 -33.46 -20.07
CA GLU A 440 -8.87 -33.35 -20.91
C GLU A 440 -9.78 -34.56 -21.27
N ASP A 441 -11.07 -34.35 -21.01
CA ASP A 441 -12.23 -35.11 -21.47
C ASP A 441 -12.56 -34.76 -22.94
N HIS A 442 -12.58 -35.76 -23.83
CA HIS A 442 -13.48 -35.75 -24.99
C HIS A 442 -14.03 -37.15 -25.25
N GLN A 443 -15.35 -37.19 -25.44
CA GLN A 443 -16.18 -38.35 -25.77
C GLN A 443 -15.73 -39.03 -27.07
N HIS A 444 -15.67 -40.37 -27.07
CA HIS A 444 -16.42 -41.25 -27.98
C HIS A 444 -16.12 -42.72 -27.69
N GLN A 445 -17.16 -43.54 -27.83
CA GLN A 445 -17.21 -44.98 -27.61
C GLN A 445 -16.54 -45.79 -28.75
N GLU A 446 -16.12 -47.00 -28.36
CA GLU A 446 -15.81 -48.21 -29.16
C GLU A 446 -14.44 -48.34 -29.85
N ALA A 447 -13.54 -49.19 -29.32
CA ALA A 447 -13.41 -50.59 -29.74
C ALA A 447 -12.20 -51.32 -29.10
N HIS A 448 -12.45 -52.56 -28.67
CA HIS A 448 -11.59 -53.74 -28.56
C HIS A 448 -10.14 -53.73 -28.00
N VAL A 449 -10.04 -54.51 -26.91
CA VAL A 449 -8.93 -55.21 -26.25
C VAL A 449 -7.76 -55.67 -27.14
N GLY A 450 -6.54 -55.45 -26.65
CA GLY A 450 -5.32 -56.16 -27.05
C GLY A 450 -4.18 -55.96 -26.04
N SER A 451 -4.00 -56.93 -25.14
CA SER A 451 -2.89 -57.03 -24.18
C SER A 451 -1.53 -57.15 -24.90
N HIS A 452 -0.49 -56.40 -24.47
CA HIS A 452 0.90 -56.88 -24.39
C HIS A 452 1.76 -55.94 -23.51
N CYS A 453 2.34 -56.49 -22.44
CA CYS A 453 3.45 -55.90 -21.70
C CYS A 453 4.75 -56.10 -22.49
N GLY A 454 5.54 -55.03 -22.67
CA GLY A 454 6.89 -55.07 -23.26
C GLY A 454 7.83 -54.16 -22.46
N THR A 455 8.98 -54.72 -22.10
CA THR A 455 9.98 -54.25 -21.13
C THR A 455 10.81 -53.07 -21.64
N GLY A 456 10.93 -52.00 -20.84
CA GLY A 456 11.76 -50.82 -21.13
C GLY A 456 13.21 -51.00 -20.68
N ASP A 457 14.11 -50.90 -21.66
CA ASP A 457 15.56 -50.79 -21.62
C ASP A 457 16.05 -49.74 -20.58
N THR A 458 17.05 -50.10 -19.76
CA THR A 458 17.61 -49.25 -18.69
C THR A 458 18.93 -48.58 -19.07
N SER A 459 19.42 -48.78 -20.29
CA SER A 459 20.73 -48.29 -20.75
C SER A 459 20.90 -46.77 -20.64
N GLU A 460 19.86 -46.00 -20.96
CA GLU A 460 19.89 -44.53 -20.85
C GLU A 460 19.94 -44.02 -19.40
N ARG A 461 19.35 -44.78 -18.46
CA ARG A 461 19.38 -44.43 -17.02
C ARG A 461 20.78 -44.62 -16.46
N ASP A 462 21.43 -45.70 -16.86
CA ASP A 462 22.74 -46.07 -16.32
C ASP A 462 23.84 -45.14 -16.88
N GLU A 463 23.74 -44.70 -18.14
CA GLU A 463 24.61 -43.63 -18.69
C GLU A 463 24.46 -42.28 -17.96
N LEU A 464 23.24 -41.93 -17.56
CA LEU A 464 22.97 -40.67 -16.86
C LEU A 464 23.57 -40.69 -15.45
N LEU A 465 23.50 -41.83 -14.76
CA LEU A 465 24.07 -42.01 -13.43
C LEU A 465 25.60 -41.99 -13.44
N GLU A 466 26.22 -42.45 -14.52
CA GLU A 466 27.68 -42.40 -14.68
C GLU A 466 28.18 -40.96 -14.91
N LYS A 467 27.49 -40.18 -15.77
CA LYS A 467 27.78 -38.75 -15.96
C LYS A 467 27.65 -37.92 -14.67
N ILE A 468 26.70 -38.27 -13.81
CA ILE A 468 26.50 -37.61 -12.50
C ILE A 468 27.63 -37.98 -11.51
N LYS A 469 28.18 -39.19 -11.58
CA LYS A 469 29.32 -39.61 -10.76
C LYS A 469 30.61 -38.88 -11.15
N ASP A 470 30.83 -38.66 -12.45
CA ASP A 470 32.02 -37.98 -12.94
C ASP A 470 32.00 -36.47 -12.63
N ALA A 471 30.82 -35.83 -12.72
CA ALA A 471 30.67 -34.44 -12.33
C ALA A 471 30.97 -34.18 -10.83
N LYS A 472 30.69 -35.16 -9.96
CA LYS A 472 30.97 -35.04 -8.51
C LYS A 472 32.43 -35.28 -8.13
N LYS A 473 33.25 -35.87 -9.01
CA LYS A 473 34.70 -36.02 -8.79
C LYS A 473 35.50 -34.79 -9.25
N ALA A 474 34.90 -33.90 -10.03
CA ALA A 474 35.56 -32.69 -10.53
C ALA A 474 35.49 -31.49 -9.56
N GLU A 475 34.75 -31.60 -8.45
CA GLU A 475 34.61 -30.55 -7.42
C GLU A 475 35.14 -30.99 -6.03
N ALA A 476 36.03 -32.00 -5.98
CA ALA A 476 36.70 -32.46 -4.76
C ALA A 476 38.22 -32.39 -4.89
#